data_AF-A0A645FNV6-F1
#
_entry.id   AF-A0A645FNV6-F1
#
_cell.length_a   1.000
_cell.length_b   1.000
_cell.length_c   1.000
_cell.angle_alpha   90.00
_cell.angle_beta   90.00
_cell.angle_gamma   90.00
#
_symmetry.space_group_name_H-M   'P 1'
#
loop_
_entity.id
_entity.type
_entity.pdbx_description
1 polymer ?
#
loop_
_entity_poly.entity_id
_entity_poly.type
_entity_poly.pdbx_seq_one_letter_code
_entity_poly.pdbx_strand_id
1 'polypeptide(L)'
;MLADLTAAQPGTIVVLHACCHNPTGYDLNREQWAQVLDVVEARNLVPFLDLAYQGFSVGLADDAWVVRTFASRLGNLFCASSFSKNFGLYGERVGAVSVLCRDADEAARVRSQLKIVVRTNFSNPPTHGAQLVATVLADPTLREIWTSELTGMRERIKSMRTSLASQVAQAGVPEMGYVAEQVGMFSYSGLTRDQMLRLREEFGVYGTDAGRICVAALNENNVGYVASSIASVVRG
;
A
#
# COMPACT_ATOMS: atom_id res chain seq x y z
N MET A 1 -4.74 9.06 -15.75
CA MET A 1 -5.62 8.12 -15.03
C MET A 1 -7.05 8.15 -15.56
N LEU A 2 -7.91 9.13 -15.22
CA LEU A 2 -9.34 9.07 -15.62
C LEU A 2 -9.53 8.97 -17.15
N ALA A 3 -8.78 9.75 -17.93
CA ALA A 3 -8.82 9.67 -19.39
C ALA A 3 -8.47 8.26 -19.91
N ASP A 4 -7.45 7.62 -19.33
CA ASP A 4 -7.03 6.26 -19.69
C ASP A 4 -8.12 5.23 -19.34
N LEU A 5 -8.75 5.38 -18.17
CA LEU A 5 -9.87 4.53 -17.75
C LEU A 5 -11.09 4.71 -18.66
N THR A 6 -11.41 5.94 -19.07
CA THR A 6 -12.51 6.21 -20.00
C THR A 6 -12.24 5.62 -21.38
N ALA A 7 -11.00 5.67 -21.85
CA ALA A 7 -10.59 5.10 -23.14
C ALA A 7 -10.52 3.56 -23.14
N ALA A 8 -10.42 2.93 -21.96
CA ALA A 8 -10.36 1.48 -21.84
C ALA A 8 -11.62 0.79 -22.38
N GLN A 9 -11.43 -0.42 -22.90
CA GLN A 9 -12.51 -1.27 -23.39
C GLN A 9 -13.25 -1.94 -22.24
N PRO A 10 -14.57 -2.20 -22.36
CA PRO A 10 -15.30 -3.00 -21.39
C PRO A 10 -14.61 -4.33 -21.09
N GLY A 11 -14.61 -4.75 -19.82
CA GLY A 11 -13.92 -5.95 -19.35
C GLY A 11 -12.42 -5.78 -19.09
N THR A 12 -11.83 -4.61 -19.37
CA THR A 12 -10.42 -4.35 -19.02
C THR A 12 -10.22 -4.44 -17.50
N ILE A 13 -9.20 -5.19 -17.08
CA ILE A 13 -8.82 -5.29 -15.67
C ILE A 13 -7.99 -4.06 -15.29
N VAL A 14 -8.40 -3.36 -14.24
CA VAL A 14 -7.71 -2.17 -13.74
C VAL A 14 -7.16 -2.47 -12.35
N VAL A 15 -5.83 -2.52 -12.22
CA VAL A 15 -5.17 -2.73 -10.93
C VAL A 15 -5.09 -1.40 -10.18
N LEU A 16 -5.60 -1.39 -8.95
CA LEU A 16 -5.76 -0.19 -8.13
C LEU A 16 -5.24 -0.47 -6.72
N HIS A 17 -4.20 0.25 -6.29
CA HIS A 17 -3.77 0.20 -4.89
C HIS A 17 -4.86 0.84 -4.02
N ALA A 18 -5.41 0.08 -3.07
CA ALA A 18 -6.52 0.55 -2.24
C ALA A 18 -6.11 1.65 -1.24
N CYS A 19 -4.84 1.60 -0.79
CA CYS A 19 -4.20 2.61 0.04
C CYS A 19 -2.68 2.44 0.00
N CYS A 20 -1.94 3.42 0.51
CA CYS A 20 -0.49 3.46 0.60
C CYS A 20 0.18 3.10 -0.73
N HIS A 21 -0.14 3.82 -1.80
CA HIS A 21 0.37 3.53 -3.14
C HIS A 21 1.88 3.26 -3.15
N ASN A 22 2.27 2.06 -3.59
CA ASN A 22 3.67 1.69 -3.76
C ASN A 22 4.04 1.90 -5.24
N PRO A 23 5.01 2.77 -5.59
CA PRO A 23 6.08 3.26 -4.71
C PRO A 23 5.95 4.70 -4.20
N THR A 24 4.92 5.44 -4.63
CA THR A 24 4.92 6.91 -4.52
C THR A 24 4.46 7.45 -3.17
N GLY A 25 3.60 6.74 -2.45
CA GLY A 25 2.92 7.22 -1.24
C GLY A 25 1.77 8.20 -1.52
N TYR A 26 1.41 8.45 -2.77
CA TYR A 26 0.24 9.27 -3.11
C TYR A 26 -1.02 8.42 -3.22
N ASP A 27 -1.97 8.66 -2.31
CA ASP A 27 -3.29 8.04 -2.35
C ASP A 27 -4.33 9.01 -2.92
N LEU A 28 -5.37 8.46 -3.55
CA LEU A 28 -6.54 9.23 -3.95
C LEU A 28 -7.39 9.56 -2.72
N ASN A 29 -7.96 10.76 -2.69
CA ASN A 29 -8.98 11.11 -1.71
C ASN A 29 -10.35 10.49 -2.08
N ARG A 30 -11.36 10.65 -1.22
CA ARG A 30 -12.68 10.01 -1.39
C ARG A 30 -13.41 10.53 -2.63
N GLU A 31 -13.27 11.81 -2.93
CA GLU A 31 -13.88 12.47 -4.09
C GLU A 31 -13.27 11.93 -5.39
N GLN A 32 -11.95 11.79 -5.45
CA GLN A 32 -11.23 11.19 -6.57
C GLN A 32 -11.59 9.70 -6.72
N TRP A 33 -11.69 8.95 -5.62
CA TRP A 33 -12.16 7.56 -5.67
C TRP A 33 -13.58 7.43 -6.21
N ALA A 34 -14.48 8.36 -5.87
CA ALA A 34 -15.83 8.39 -6.43
C ALA A 34 -15.79 8.56 -7.97
N GLN A 35 -14.96 9.48 -8.47
CA GLN A 35 -14.77 9.66 -9.91
C GLN A 35 -14.22 8.41 -10.60
N VAL A 36 -13.25 7.72 -9.98
CA VAL A 36 -12.70 6.47 -10.51
C VAL A 36 -13.78 5.39 -10.57
N LEU A 37 -14.56 5.24 -9.49
CA LEU A 37 -15.65 4.28 -9.43
C LEU A 37 -16.73 4.55 -10.48
N ASP A 38 -17.10 5.81 -10.68
CA ASP A 38 -18.07 6.21 -11.71
C ASP A 38 -17.61 5.80 -13.11
N VAL A 39 -16.31 5.99 -13.43
CA VAL A 39 -15.76 5.55 -14.72
C VAL A 39 -15.68 4.03 -14.82
N VAL A 40 -15.25 3.34 -13.75
CA VAL A 40 -15.18 1.87 -13.72
C VAL A 40 -16.55 1.25 -13.97
N GLU A 41 -17.59 1.77 -13.32
CA GLU A 41 -18.97 1.32 -13.49
C GLU A 41 -19.50 1.64 -14.89
N ALA A 42 -19.40 2.91 -15.33
CA ALA A 42 -19.93 3.35 -16.62
C ALA A 42 -19.27 2.67 -17.82
N ARG A 43 -18.00 2.27 -17.69
CA ARG A 43 -17.22 1.59 -18.73
C ARG A 43 -17.22 0.07 -18.59
N ASN A 44 -17.92 -0.48 -17.59
CA ASN A 44 -17.94 -1.91 -17.29
C ASN A 44 -16.53 -2.51 -17.20
N LEU A 45 -15.63 -1.83 -16.47
CA LEU A 45 -14.26 -2.30 -16.20
C LEU A 45 -14.27 -3.25 -15.02
N VAL A 46 -13.22 -4.08 -14.91
CA VAL A 46 -13.07 -5.05 -13.81
C VAL A 46 -11.99 -4.55 -12.85
N PRO A 47 -12.37 -3.97 -11.69
CA PRO A 47 -11.37 -3.50 -10.74
C PRO A 47 -10.69 -4.68 -10.03
N PHE A 48 -9.37 -4.60 -9.94
CA PHE A 48 -8.53 -5.46 -9.13
C PHE A 48 -7.85 -4.59 -8.07
N LEU A 49 -8.40 -4.61 -6.86
CA LEU A 49 -7.89 -3.86 -5.73
C LEU A 49 -6.73 -4.61 -5.06
N ASP A 50 -5.59 -3.93 -4.87
CA ASP A 50 -4.46 -4.43 -4.09
C ASP A 50 -4.42 -3.70 -2.74
N LEU A 51 -4.69 -4.45 -1.66
CA LEU A 51 -4.78 -3.99 -0.28
C LEU A 51 -3.67 -4.62 0.58
N ALA A 52 -2.42 -4.28 0.28
CA ALA A 52 -1.25 -4.80 1.01
C ALA A 52 -0.92 -4.06 2.31
N TYR A 53 -1.48 -2.86 2.53
CA TYR A 53 -1.07 -1.92 3.58
C TYR A 53 -2.22 -1.44 4.48
N GLN A 54 -3.32 -2.20 4.57
CA GLN A 54 -4.46 -1.82 5.42
C GLN A 54 -4.00 -1.57 6.87
N GLY A 55 -4.24 -0.34 7.35
CA GLY A 55 -3.85 0.14 8.66
C GLY A 55 -2.66 1.12 8.66
N PHE A 56 -1.95 1.29 7.53
CA PHE A 56 -0.77 2.18 7.43
C PHE A 56 -1.05 3.56 6.82
N SER A 57 -2.24 3.84 6.28
CA SER A 57 -2.59 5.18 5.80
C SER A 57 -3.28 5.99 6.90
N VAL A 58 -4.57 5.73 7.11
CA VAL A 58 -5.39 6.39 8.14
C VAL A 58 -5.72 5.40 9.25
N GLY A 59 -6.14 4.18 8.91
CA GLY A 59 -6.51 3.15 9.87
C GLY A 59 -7.23 1.98 9.21
N LEU A 60 -7.47 0.90 9.96
CA LEU A 60 -8.02 -0.35 9.38
C LEU A 60 -9.35 -0.15 8.64
N ALA A 61 -10.25 0.68 9.18
CA ALA A 61 -11.56 0.91 8.58
C ALA A 61 -11.49 1.83 7.36
N ASP A 62 -10.78 2.95 7.47
CA ASP A 62 -10.61 3.94 6.40
C ASP A 62 -9.84 3.37 5.21
N ASP A 63 -8.75 2.63 5.47
CA ASP A 63 -7.92 2.04 4.42
C ASP A 63 -8.66 0.96 3.61
N ALA A 64 -9.73 0.38 4.17
CA ALA A 64 -10.61 -0.57 3.49
C ALA A 64 -11.87 0.07 2.89
N TRP A 65 -12.07 1.39 3.05
CA TRP A 65 -13.27 2.09 2.62
C TRP A 65 -13.50 1.96 1.11
N VAL A 66 -12.44 2.11 0.30
CA VAL A 66 -12.55 2.01 -1.16
C VAL A 66 -13.02 0.62 -1.60
N VAL A 67 -12.51 -0.45 -0.98
CA VAL A 67 -12.93 -1.82 -1.27
C VAL A 67 -14.41 -2.02 -0.98
N ARG A 68 -14.88 -1.53 0.17
CA ARG A 68 -16.30 -1.61 0.56
C ARG A 68 -17.21 -0.82 -0.38
N THR A 69 -16.75 0.36 -0.80
CA THR A 69 -17.51 1.26 -1.68
C THR A 69 -17.61 0.71 -3.10
N PHE A 70 -16.53 0.12 -3.62
CA PHE A 70 -16.57 -0.59 -4.90
C PHE A 70 -17.49 -1.81 -4.80
N ALA A 71 -17.42 -2.57 -3.71
CA ALA A 71 -18.26 -3.75 -3.50
C ALA A 71 -19.75 -3.44 -3.37
N SER A 72 -20.14 -2.24 -2.90
CA SER A 72 -21.54 -1.87 -2.77
C SER A 72 -22.19 -1.39 -4.07
N ARG A 73 -21.39 -1.00 -5.07
CA ARG A 73 -21.88 -0.51 -6.38
C ARG A 73 -21.69 -1.51 -7.51
N LEU A 74 -20.64 -2.34 -7.46
CA LEU A 74 -20.28 -3.22 -8.55
C LEU A 74 -20.78 -4.65 -8.33
N GLY A 75 -21.13 -5.34 -9.42
CA GLY A 75 -21.52 -6.76 -9.39
C GLY A 75 -20.33 -7.74 -9.40
N ASN A 76 -19.12 -7.26 -9.69
CA ASN A 76 -17.89 -8.05 -9.67
C ASN A 76 -16.68 -7.17 -9.30
N LEU A 77 -15.72 -7.75 -8.57
CA LEU A 77 -14.40 -7.17 -8.33
C LEU A 77 -13.44 -8.25 -7.82
N PHE A 78 -12.14 -8.00 -7.99
CA PHE A 78 -11.08 -8.75 -7.34
C PHE A 78 -10.45 -7.89 -6.24
N CYS A 79 -10.07 -8.52 -5.12
CA CYS A 79 -9.26 -7.89 -4.09
C CYS A 79 -8.17 -8.86 -3.63
N ALA A 80 -6.91 -8.47 -3.78
CA ALA A 80 -5.78 -9.15 -3.15
C ALA A 80 -5.43 -8.42 -1.85
N SER A 81 -5.39 -9.15 -0.74
CA SER A 81 -4.94 -8.61 0.54
C SER A 81 -3.67 -9.32 1.00
N SER A 82 -2.82 -8.58 1.71
CA SER A 82 -1.58 -9.13 2.27
C SER A 82 -1.51 -8.88 3.77
N PHE A 83 -1.04 -9.89 4.50
CA PHE A 83 -0.75 -9.78 5.93
C PHE A 83 0.75 -9.61 6.21
N SER A 84 1.58 -9.51 5.17
CA SER A 84 3.03 -9.40 5.36
C SER A 84 3.44 -8.17 6.16
N LYS A 85 2.74 -7.03 6.00
CA LYS A 85 3.14 -5.76 6.59
C LYS A 85 2.37 -5.49 7.88
N ASN A 86 1.05 -5.58 7.83
CA ASN A 86 0.20 -5.21 8.97
C ASN A 86 0.24 -6.23 10.12
N PHE A 87 0.64 -7.48 9.85
CA PHE A 87 0.94 -8.49 10.87
C PHE A 87 2.44 -8.72 11.07
N GLY A 88 3.31 -8.07 10.30
CA GLY A 88 4.76 -8.34 10.32
C GLY A 88 5.15 -9.75 9.82
N LEU A 89 4.24 -10.51 9.22
CA LEU A 89 4.46 -11.88 8.76
C LEU A 89 5.02 -11.95 7.34
N TYR A 90 6.14 -11.27 7.10
CA TYR A 90 6.77 -11.18 5.78
C TYR A 90 7.15 -12.56 5.23
N GLY A 91 7.86 -13.35 6.02
CA GLY A 91 8.38 -14.67 5.64
C GLY A 91 7.32 -15.77 5.55
N GLU A 92 6.20 -15.62 6.27
CA GLU A 92 5.11 -16.62 6.30
C GLU A 92 4.23 -16.62 5.04
N ARG A 93 4.39 -15.62 4.17
CA ARG A 93 3.70 -15.50 2.88
C ARG A 93 2.18 -15.58 2.97
N VAL A 94 1.60 -14.91 3.97
CA VAL A 94 0.14 -14.90 4.20
C VAL A 94 -0.55 -13.77 3.43
N GLY A 95 -1.57 -14.14 2.67
CA GLY A 95 -2.45 -13.23 1.94
C GLY A 95 -3.75 -13.92 1.57
N ALA A 96 -4.65 -13.19 0.91
CA ALA A 96 -5.90 -13.75 0.40
C ALA A 96 -6.27 -13.13 -0.95
N VAL A 97 -7.03 -13.89 -1.74
CA VAL A 97 -7.77 -13.36 -2.89
C VAL A 97 -9.26 -13.46 -2.60
N SER A 98 -9.95 -12.34 -2.71
CA SER A 98 -11.39 -12.21 -2.57
C SER A 98 -11.98 -11.84 -3.92
N VAL A 99 -13.05 -12.52 -4.32
CA VAL A 99 -13.78 -12.22 -5.56
C VAL A 99 -15.24 -11.95 -5.21
N LEU A 100 -15.72 -10.75 -5.53
CA LEU A 100 -17.13 -10.43 -5.41
C LEU A 100 -17.88 -11.06 -6.56
N CYS A 101 -18.94 -11.78 -6.23
CA CYS A 101 -19.83 -12.45 -7.18
C CYS A 101 -21.24 -11.92 -6.94
N ARG A 102 -22.09 -11.94 -7.98
CA ARG A 102 -23.47 -11.46 -7.93
C ARG A 102 -24.34 -12.26 -6.97
N ASP A 103 -24.08 -13.56 -6.89
CA ASP A 103 -24.83 -14.49 -6.07
C ASP A 103 -23.99 -15.71 -5.63
N ALA A 104 -24.62 -16.60 -4.86
CA ALA A 104 -24.00 -17.81 -4.32
C ALA A 104 -23.67 -18.86 -5.40
N ASP A 105 -24.42 -18.91 -6.50
CA ASP A 105 -24.15 -19.83 -7.61
C ASP A 105 -22.88 -19.41 -8.35
N GLU A 106 -22.77 -18.13 -8.71
CA GLU A 106 -21.58 -17.58 -9.33
C GLU A 106 -20.36 -17.72 -8.41
N ALA A 107 -20.52 -17.47 -7.11
CA ALA A 107 -19.45 -17.69 -6.13
C ALA A 107 -18.98 -19.15 -6.10
N ALA A 108 -19.89 -20.12 -6.18
CA ALA A 108 -19.54 -21.54 -6.22
C ALA A 108 -18.75 -21.89 -7.50
N ARG A 109 -19.19 -21.39 -8.66
CA ARG A 109 -18.52 -21.58 -9.96
C ARG A 109 -17.13 -20.93 -9.96
N VAL A 110 -17.01 -19.67 -9.55
CA VAL A 110 -15.72 -18.96 -9.43
C VAL A 110 -14.77 -19.69 -8.48
N ARG A 111 -15.25 -20.08 -7.30
CA ARG A 111 -14.44 -20.81 -6.31
C ARG A 111 -13.93 -22.15 -6.85
N SER A 112 -14.71 -22.85 -7.69
CA SER A 112 -14.26 -24.09 -8.33
C SER A 112 -13.06 -23.85 -9.25
N GLN A 113 -13.08 -22.77 -10.03
CA GLN A 113 -12.00 -22.41 -10.95
C GLN A 113 -10.76 -21.93 -10.18
N LEU A 114 -10.93 -21.13 -9.13
CA LEU A 114 -9.83 -20.73 -8.24
C LEU A 114 -9.12 -21.94 -7.61
N LYS A 115 -9.88 -22.96 -7.19
CA LYS A 115 -9.29 -24.21 -6.67
C LYS A 115 -8.45 -24.94 -7.71
N ILE A 116 -8.87 -24.97 -8.97
CA ILE A 116 -8.08 -25.57 -10.06
C ILE A 116 -6.77 -24.80 -10.22
N VAL A 117 -6.83 -23.46 -10.35
CA VAL A 117 -5.65 -22.60 -10.50
C VAL A 117 -4.66 -22.79 -9.34
N VAL A 118 -5.15 -22.81 -8.09
CA VAL A 118 -4.32 -23.06 -6.91
C VAL A 118 -3.70 -24.47 -6.96
N ARG A 119 -4.50 -25.48 -7.29
CA ARG A 119 -4.05 -26.87 -7.26
C ARG A 119 -2.97 -27.16 -8.29
N THR A 120 -3.08 -26.57 -9.48
CA THR A 120 -2.09 -26.73 -10.55
C THR A 120 -0.85 -25.84 -10.39
N ASN A 121 -0.87 -24.89 -9.46
CA ASN A 121 0.27 -24.03 -9.16
C ASN A 121 1.07 -24.59 -7.97
N PHE A 122 0.45 -24.70 -6.79
CA PHE A 122 1.14 -25.09 -5.55
C PHE A 122 0.34 -26.06 -4.67
N SER A 123 -0.68 -26.74 -5.23
CA SER A 123 -1.56 -27.68 -4.52
C SER A 123 -2.47 -27.04 -3.47
N ASN A 124 -1.91 -26.56 -2.35
CA ASN A 124 -2.63 -25.95 -1.23
C ASN A 124 -1.71 -24.98 -0.46
N PRO A 125 -2.26 -23.93 0.18
CA PRO A 125 -1.46 -22.89 0.84
C PRO A 125 -0.83 -23.39 2.16
N PRO A 126 0.26 -22.74 2.64
CA PRO A 126 0.87 -23.04 3.93
C PRO A 126 -0.07 -22.70 5.11
N THR A 127 0.00 -23.52 6.17
CA THR A 127 -0.93 -23.44 7.30
C THR A 127 -0.53 -22.43 8.38
N HIS A 128 0.76 -22.34 8.72
CA HIS A 128 1.22 -21.70 9.96
C HIS A 128 0.82 -20.22 10.07
N GLY A 129 1.27 -19.39 9.13
CA GLY A 129 0.93 -17.96 9.15
C GLY A 129 -0.58 -17.69 9.03
N ALA A 130 -1.33 -18.52 8.30
CA ALA A 130 -2.79 -18.39 8.22
C ALA A 130 -3.46 -18.65 9.57
N GLN A 131 -2.98 -19.65 10.33
CA GLN A 131 -3.45 -19.92 11.69
C GLN A 131 -3.09 -18.83 12.69
N LEU A 132 -1.90 -18.21 12.56
CA LEU A 132 -1.52 -17.07 13.40
C LEU A 132 -2.47 -15.89 13.20
N VAL A 133 -2.71 -15.50 11.94
CA VAL A 133 -3.66 -14.42 11.61
C VAL A 133 -5.07 -14.78 12.10
N ALA A 134 -5.54 -15.99 11.85
CA ALA A 134 -6.86 -16.42 12.30
C ALA A 134 -7.01 -16.37 13.84
N THR A 135 -6.00 -16.84 14.57
CA THR A 135 -5.98 -16.82 16.04
C THR A 135 -6.08 -15.40 16.58
N VAL A 136 -5.24 -14.48 16.07
CA VAL A 136 -5.25 -13.08 16.52
C VAL A 136 -6.56 -12.39 16.19
N LEU A 137 -7.13 -12.61 15.00
CA LEU A 137 -8.37 -11.93 14.58
C LEU A 137 -9.63 -12.48 15.25
N ALA A 138 -9.62 -13.75 15.68
CA ALA A 138 -10.75 -14.40 16.34
C ALA A 138 -10.83 -14.10 17.84
N ASP A 139 -9.70 -13.79 18.49
CA ASP A 139 -9.66 -13.42 19.89
C ASP A 139 -9.74 -11.88 20.05
N PRO A 140 -10.77 -11.34 20.74
CA PRO A 140 -10.92 -9.89 20.92
C PRO A 140 -9.74 -9.21 21.61
N THR A 141 -9.09 -9.90 22.56
CA THR A 141 -7.94 -9.36 23.31
C THR A 141 -6.72 -9.29 22.42
N LEU A 142 -6.41 -10.36 21.69
CA LEU A 142 -5.27 -10.36 20.74
C LEU A 142 -5.49 -9.37 19.60
N ARG A 143 -6.73 -9.26 19.11
CA ARG A 143 -7.07 -8.29 18.07
C ARG A 143 -6.86 -6.84 18.53
N GLU A 144 -7.18 -6.54 19.78
CA GLU A 144 -6.96 -5.20 20.35
C GLU A 144 -5.47 -4.88 20.46
N ILE A 145 -4.66 -5.83 20.97
CA ILE A 145 -3.20 -5.70 21.03
C ILE A 145 -2.63 -5.43 19.63
N TRP A 146 -2.99 -6.25 18.65
CA TRP A 146 -2.54 -6.08 17.28
C TRP A 146 -2.96 -4.73 16.69
N THR A 147 -4.20 -4.29 16.92
CA THR A 147 -4.71 -3.02 16.40
C THR A 147 -3.98 -1.82 17.02
N SER A 148 -3.66 -1.91 18.32
CA SER A 148 -2.88 -0.90 19.04
C SER A 148 -1.45 -0.82 18.54
N GLU A 149 -0.75 -1.96 18.39
CA GLU A 149 0.61 -2.01 17.86
C GLU A 149 0.68 -1.48 16.43
N LEU A 150 -0.26 -1.90 15.56
CA LEU A 150 -0.34 -1.42 14.18
C LEU A 150 -0.58 0.10 14.13
N THR A 151 -1.41 0.62 15.03
CA THR A 151 -1.61 2.07 15.19
C THR A 151 -0.31 2.76 15.60
N GLY A 152 0.41 2.24 16.59
CA GLY A 152 1.73 2.76 16.98
C GLY A 152 2.73 2.77 15.83
N MET A 153 2.78 1.71 15.03
CA MET A 153 3.62 1.63 13.83
C MET A 153 3.25 2.73 12.81
N ARG A 154 1.96 2.92 12.52
CA ARG A 154 1.46 3.96 11.61
C ARG A 154 1.87 5.36 12.08
N GLU A 155 1.59 5.69 13.34
CA GLU A 155 1.89 7.03 13.88
C GLU A 155 3.40 7.32 13.92
N ARG A 156 4.23 6.31 14.20
CA ARG A 156 5.68 6.44 14.11
C ARG A 156 6.14 6.76 12.69
N ILE A 157 5.59 6.09 11.67
CA ILE A 157 5.93 6.38 10.26
C ILE A 157 5.50 7.81 9.90
N LYS A 158 4.30 8.24 10.30
CA LYS A 158 3.83 9.63 10.08
C LYS A 158 4.77 10.65 10.73
N SER A 159 5.20 10.40 11.97
CA SER A 159 6.20 11.24 12.65
C SER A 159 7.52 11.32 11.87
N MET A 160 8.02 10.20 11.36
CA MET A 160 9.24 10.19 10.53
C MET A 160 9.09 10.94 9.21
N ARG A 161 7.91 10.92 8.58
CA ARG A 161 7.63 11.73 7.39
C ARG A 161 7.74 13.22 7.68
N THR A 162 7.05 13.69 8.71
CA THR A 162 7.08 15.09 9.14
C THR A 162 8.49 15.52 9.55
N SER A 163 9.19 14.66 10.29
CA SER A 163 10.56 14.91 10.73
C SER A 163 11.54 15.02 9.56
N LEU A 164 11.48 14.09 8.59
CA LEU A 164 12.32 14.15 7.40
C LEU A 164 12.02 15.42 6.58
N ALA A 165 10.75 15.72 6.31
CA ALA A 165 10.36 16.90 5.53
C ALA A 165 10.86 18.20 6.19
N SER A 166 10.69 18.33 7.50
CA SER A 166 11.16 19.49 8.28
C SER A 166 12.68 19.63 8.23
N GLN A 167 13.42 18.54 8.44
CA GLN A 167 14.88 18.59 8.50
C GLN A 167 15.52 18.81 7.13
N VAL A 168 14.97 18.22 6.05
CA VAL A 168 15.41 18.47 4.68
C VAL A 168 15.14 19.94 4.29
N ALA A 169 14.00 20.51 4.70
CA ALA A 169 13.72 21.93 4.51
C ALA A 169 14.72 22.83 5.27
N GLN A 170 15.02 22.53 6.53
CA GLN A 170 16.02 23.25 7.32
C GLN A 170 17.43 23.16 6.72
N ALA A 171 17.75 22.04 6.05
CA ALA A 171 19.00 21.84 5.33
C ALA A 171 19.03 22.53 3.94
N GLY A 172 17.96 23.23 3.56
CA GLY A 172 17.89 24.06 2.36
C GLY A 172 17.23 23.41 1.14
N VAL A 173 16.41 22.38 1.34
CA VAL A 173 15.65 21.69 0.28
C VAL A 173 14.14 21.67 0.64
N PRO A 174 13.48 22.84 0.76
CA PRO A 174 12.07 22.92 1.18
C PRO A 174 11.08 22.29 0.19
N GLU A 175 11.45 22.10 -1.07
CA GLU A 175 10.64 21.50 -2.11
C GLU A 175 10.23 20.05 -1.83
N MET A 176 10.95 19.35 -0.94
CA MET A 176 10.60 17.98 -0.50
C MET A 176 9.53 17.93 0.59
N GLY A 177 8.84 19.04 0.88
CA GLY A 177 7.75 19.10 1.86
C GLY A 177 6.62 18.08 1.62
N TYR A 178 6.38 17.68 0.37
CA TYR A 178 5.35 16.68 0.00
C TYR A 178 5.54 15.32 0.66
N VAL A 179 6.74 14.99 1.17
CA VAL A 179 6.99 13.72 1.89
C VAL A 179 6.07 13.59 3.11
N ALA A 180 5.70 14.71 3.73
CA ALA A 180 4.77 14.78 4.86
C ALA A 180 3.31 14.55 4.47
N GLU A 181 2.93 14.85 3.22
CA GLU A 181 1.56 14.68 2.70
C GLU A 181 1.29 13.25 2.21
N GLN A 182 2.35 12.54 1.80
CA GLN A 182 2.29 11.15 1.38
C GLN A 182 2.04 10.19 2.55
N VAL A 183 1.55 8.99 2.24
CA VAL A 183 1.13 7.98 3.23
C VAL A 183 1.82 6.63 3.04
N GLY A 184 1.67 5.75 4.02
CA GLY A 184 2.24 4.41 4.00
C GLY A 184 3.75 4.36 4.25
N MET A 185 4.38 3.24 3.89
CA MET A 185 5.79 2.96 4.22
C MET A 185 6.79 3.64 3.28
N PHE A 186 6.37 4.04 2.08
CA PHE A 186 7.27 4.49 1.00
C PHE A 186 6.98 5.90 0.54
N SER A 187 8.02 6.55 0.04
CA SER A 187 7.93 7.86 -0.61
C SER A 187 8.76 7.81 -1.89
N TYR A 188 8.25 8.40 -2.96
CA TYR A 188 9.11 8.82 -4.07
C TYR A 188 9.73 10.16 -3.71
N SER A 189 11.05 10.16 -3.52
CA SER A 189 11.80 11.32 -3.05
C SER A 189 11.99 12.39 -4.11
N GLY A 190 11.71 12.12 -5.39
CA GLY A 190 12.00 13.03 -6.49
C GLY A 190 13.48 13.14 -6.85
N LEU A 191 14.37 12.47 -6.11
CA LEU A 191 15.79 12.43 -6.40
C LEU A 191 16.04 11.68 -7.71
N THR A 192 16.91 12.25 -8.52
CA THR A 192 17.39 11.61 -9.76
C THR A 192 18.21 10.37 -9.43
N ARG A 193 18.38 9.49 -10.42
CA ARG A 193 19.23 8.31 -10.27
C ARG A 193 20.64 8.67 -9.80
N ASP A 194 21.25 9.71 -10.36
CA ASP A 194 22.61 10.12 -9.99
C ASP A 194 22.69 10.63 -8.55
N GLN A 195 21.68 11.38 -8.09
CA GLN A 195 21.58 11.78 -6.68
C GLN A 195 21.41 10.58 -5.74
N MET A 196 20.63 9.56 -6.14
CA MET A 196 20.50 8.32 -5.37
C MET A 196 21.81 7.52 -5.31
N LEU A 197 22.59 7.51 -6.40
CA LEU A 197 23.92 6.88 -6.42
C LEU A 197 24.90 7.61 -5.52
N ARG A 198 24.92 8.95 -5.56
CA ARG A 198 25.72 9.78 -4.63
C ARG A 198 25.34 9.52 -3.17
N LEU A 199 24.05 9.45 -2.83
CA LEU A 199 23.60 9.10 -1.47
C LEU A 199 24.20 7.78 -0.98
N ARG A 200 24.23 6.78 -1.88
CA ARG A 200 24.79 5.47 -1.58
C ARG A 200 26.30 5.51 -1.40
N GLU A 201 27.01 6.15 -2.33
CA GLU A 201 28.47 6.08 -2.44
C GLU A 201 29.18 7.05 -1.48
N GLU A 202 28.63 8.25 -1.30
CA GLU A 202 29.22 9.30 -0.45
C GLU A 202 28.75 9.19 1.01
N PHE A 203 27.50 8.73 1.24
CA PHE A 203 26.87 8.76 2.57
C PHE A 203 26.41 7.38 3.09
N GLY A 204 26.52 6.31 2.29
CA GLY A 204 26.04 4.99 2.71
C GLY A 204 24.53 4.94 2.96
N VAL A 205 23.74 5.84 2.36
CA VAL A 205 22.28 5.88 2.46
C VAL A 205 21.66 5.21 1.25
N TYR A 206 21.00 4.07 1.46
CA TYR A 206 20.49 3.23 0.37
C TYR A 206 18.99 3.45 0.15
N GLY A 207 18.62 3.75 -1.09
CA GLY A 207 17.26 3.65 -1.62
C GLY A 207 17.26 2.97 -2.98
N THR A 208 16.15 3.00 -3.71
CA THR A 208 16.14 2.49 -5.09
C THR A 208 16.71 3.52 -6.04
N ASP A 209 17.35 3.10 -7.13
CA ASP A 209 17.80 3.98 -8.23
C ASP A 209 16.70 4.91 -8.78
N ALA A 210 15.43 4.50 -8.70
CA ALA A 210 14.28 5.29 -9.14
C ALA A 210 13.75 6.28 -8.09
N GLY A 211 14.47 6.52 -6.99
CA GLY A 211 14.10 7.52 -5.98
C GLY A 211 13.11 7.06 -4.91
N ARG A 212 12.72 5.78 -4.83
CA ARG A 212 11.95 5.27 -3.70
C ARG A 212 12.79 5.20 -2.43
N ILE A 213 12.29 5.80 -1.35
CA ILE A 213 12.80 5.64 0.01
C ILE A 213 11.78 4.94 0.89
N CYS A 214 12.26 4.16 1.87
CA CYS A 214 11.43 3.52 2.88
C CYS A 214 11.40 4.39 4.14
N VAL A 215 10.35 5.19 4.32
CA VAL A 215 10.21 6.06 5.50
C VAL A 215 10.09 5.23 6.78
N ALA A 216 9.55 4.02 6.69
CA ALA A 216 9.51 3.10 7.82
C ALA A 216 10.91 2.67 8.33
N ALA A 217 11.98 2.82 7.54
CA ALA A 217 13.35 2.55 7.97
C ALA A 217 14.01 3.73 8.72
N LEU A 218 13.37 4.91 8.70
CA LEU A 218 13.83 6.07 9.46
C LEU A 218 13.44 5.94 10.93
N ASN A 219 14.27 6.53 11.79
CA ASN A 219 14.05 6.67 13.23
C ASN A 219 14.77 7.92 13.73
N GLU A 220 14.56 8.27 15.00
CA GLU A 220 15.10 9.49 15.61
C GLU A 220 16.63 9.58 15.54
N ASN A 221 17.32 8.44 15.51
CA ASN A 221 18.78 8.40 15.48
C ASN A 221 19.38 8.61 14.08
N ASN A 222 18.61 8.36 13.01
CA ASN A 222 19.13 8.43 11.63
C ASN A 222 18.49 9.51 10.75
N VAL A 223 17.31 10.02 11.11
CA VAL A 223 16.55 10.94 10.24
C VAL A 223 17.32 12.22 9.94
N GLY A 224 18.08 12.76 10.89
CA GLY A 224 18.90 13.95 10.67
C GLY A 224 20.09 13.72 9.75
N TYR A 225 20.76 12.57 9.87
CA TYR A 225 21.83 12.18 8.96
C TYR A 225 21.31 11.96 7.53
N VAL A 226 20.17 11.30 7.39
CA VAL A 226 19.54 11.09 6.08
C VAL A 226 19.13 12.43 5.47
N ALA A 227 18.54 13.33 6.25
CA ALA A 227 18.13 14.66 5.78
C ALA A 227 19.32 15.50 5.28
N SER A 228 20.42 15.54 6.03
CA SER A 228 21.62 16.28 5.63
C SER A 228 22.31 15.67 4.40
N SER A 229 22.31 14.34 4.30
CA SER A 229 22.83 13.62 3.12
C SER A 229 22.01 13.94 1.87
N ILE A 230 20.67 13.95 1.97
CA ILE A 230 19.77 14.35 0.88
C ILE A 230 20.07 15.79 0.45
N ALA A 231 20.17 16.72 1.41
CA ALA A 231 20.45 18.11 1.09
C ALA A 231 21.80 18.29 0.39
N SER A 232 22.81 17.53 0.79
CA SER A 232 24.15 17.56 0.18
C SER A 232 24.09 17.14 -1.30
N VAL A 233 23.44 16.00 -1.61
CA VAL A 233 23.38 15.54 -3.01
C VAL A 233 22.47 16.38 -3.91
N VAL A 234 21.46 17.06 -3.33
CA VAL A 234 20.56 17.94 -4.09
C VAL A 234 21.23 19.26 -4.43
N ARG A 235 21.96 19.84 -3.49
CA ARG A 235 22.52 21.20 -3.62
C ARG A 235 23.85 21.24 -4.35
N GLY A 236 24.54 20.11 -4.50
CA GLY A 236 25.85 20.01 -5.17
C GLY A 236 26.95 19.77 -4.17
#